data_AF-A0AA51L2H2-F1
#
_entry.id   AF-A0AA51L2H2-F1
#
_cell.length_a   1.000
_cell.length_b   1.000
_cell.length_c   1.000
_cell.angle_alpha   90.00
_cell.angle_beta   90.00
_cell.angle_gamma   90.00
#
_symmetry.space_group_name_H-M   'P 1'
#
loop_
_entity.id
_entity.type
_entity.pdbx_description
1 polymer ?
#
loop_
_entity_poly.entity_id
_entity_poly.type
_entity_poly.pdbx_seq_one_letter_code
_entity_poly.pdbx_strand_id
1 'polypeptide(L)'
;MEGLSGTVPLHNKELQTTVPNLFVAGNITGIEGAKVAMAQGTLAGKSICKRLKIGKINETDIEESISFVEHSRKLSDIKFHPNVSEARKDLEGLWSRWAQAHT
;
A
#
# COMPACT_ATOMS: atom_id res chain seq x y z
N MET A 1 -8.24 -8.31 10.79
CA MET A 1 -7.01 -9.09 10.56
C MET A 1 -6.08 -8.78 11.71
N GLU A 2 -5.62 -9.79 12.43
CA GLU A 2 -4.78 -9.57 13.61
C GLU A 2 -3.40 -9.04 13.17
N GLY A 3 -2.98 -7.88 13.68
CA GLY A 3 -1.70 -7.24 13.33
C GLY A 3 -1.80 -5.99 12.44
N LEU A 4 -2.99 -5.68 11.92
CA LEU A 4 -3.33 -4.34 11.45
C LEU A 4 -4.30 -3.71 12.47
N SER A 5 -4.17 -2.41 12.72
CA SER A 5 -5.06 -1.70 13.67
C SER A 5 -6.29 -1.19 12.94
N GLY A 6 -7.45 -1.36 13.58
CA GLY A 6 -8.71 -0.84 13.10
C GLY A 6 -9.18 -1.49 11.79
N THR A 7 -9.92 -0.71 11.01
CA THR A 7 -10.43 -1.12 9.70
C THR A 7 -9.46 -0.65 8.62
N VAL A 8 -8.86 -1.60 7.91
CA VAL A 8 -7.99 -1.32 6.75
C VAL A 8 -8.78 -1.55 5.47
N PRO A 9 -8.92 -0.55 4.58
CA PRO A 9 -9.54 -0.72 3.28
C PRO A 9 -8.79 -1.77 2.44
N LEU A 10 -9.53 -2.56 1.66
CA LEU A 10 -8.92 -3.44 0.68
C LEU A 10 -8.30 -2.60 -0.44
N HIS A 11 -6.99 -2.75 -0.66
CA HIS A 11 -6.25 -2.02 -1.69
C HIS A 11 -5.14 -2.87 -2.31
N ASN A 12 -4.68 -2.47 -3.49
CA ASN A 12 -3.59 -3.14 -4.21
C ASN A 12 -2.20 -2.62 -3.79
N LYS A 13 -1.15 -3.13 -4.42
CA LYS A 13 0.24 -2.69 -4.18
C LYS A 13 0.50 -1.23 -4.59
N GLU A 14 -0.26 -0.72 -5.55
CA GLU A 14 -0.28 0.69 -5.95
C GLU A 14 -1.16 1.56 -5.03
N LEU A 15 -1.64 1.00 -3.92
CA LEU A 15 -2.49 1.64 -2.92
C LEU A 15 -3.88 2.09 -3.43
N GLN A 16 -4.32 1.60 -4.59
CA GLN A 16 -5.67 1.81 -5.09
C GLN A 16 -6.64 0.86 -4.38
N THR A 17 -7.77 1.40 -3.92
CA THR A 17 -8.85 0.62 -3.32
C THR A 17 -9.69 -0.09 -4.40
N THR A 18 -10.70 -0.84 -3.95
CA THR A 18 -11.74 -1.41 -4.82
C THR A 18 -12.61 -0.35 -5.52
N VAL A 19 -12.61 0.90 -5.03
CA VAL A 19 -13.28 2.03 -5.67
C VAL A 19 -12.33 2.65 -6.71
N PRO A 20 -12.73 2.76 -8.00
CA PRO A 20 -11.88 3.34 -9.03
C PRO A 20 -11.44 4.76 -8.68
N ASN A 21 -10.14 5.05 -8.89
CA ASN A 21 -9.50 6.34 -8.62
C ASN A 21 -9.49 6.79 -7.14
N LEU A 22 -9.82 5.89 -6.20
CA LEU A 22 -9.66 6.13 -4.77
C LEU A 22 -8.43 5.39 -4.24
N PHE A 23 -7.49 6.14 -3.68
CA PHE A 23 -6.21 5.64 -3.16
C PHE A 23 -6.08 5.94 -1.66
N VAL A 24 -5.27 5.14 -0.97
CA VAL A 24 -5.07 5.24 0.48
C VAL A 24 -3.58 5.30 0.83
N ALA A 25 -3.21 6.02 1.89
CA ALA A 25 -1.84 6.09 2.38
C ALA A 25 -1.80 6.42 3.87
N GLY A 26 -0.71 6.09 4.55
CA GLY A 26 -0.55 6.29 5.99
C GLY A 26 -1.34 5.29 6.82
N ASN A 27 -1.70 5.66 8.05
CA ASN A 27 -2.22 4.72 9.05
C ASN A 27 -3.58 4.09 8.70
N ILE A 28 -4.31 4.63 7.71
CA ILE A 28 -5.52 3.97 7.20
C ILE A 28 -5.20 2.63 6.49
N THR A 29 -3.94 2.45 6.06
CA THR A 29 -3.43 1.20 5.45
C THR A 29 -3.00 0.16 6.50
N GLY A 30 -3.13 0.47 7.80
CA GLY A 30 -2.70 -0.36 8.92
C GLY A 30 -1.80 0.39 9.89
N ILE A 31 -1.20 -0.32 10.86
CA ILE A 31 -0.27 0.32 11.80
C ILE A 31 1.04 0.61 11.07
N GLU A 32 1.33 1.90 10.89
CA GLU A 32 2.52 2.37 10.18
C GLU A 32 3.24 3.46 11.00
N GLY A 33 4.55 3.57 10.76
CA GLY A 33 5.37 4.67 11.29
C GLY A 33 5.40 5.86 10.33
N ALA A 34 5.79 7.04 10.83
CA ALA A 34 5.79 8.29 10.04
C ALA A 34 6.57 8.17 8.72
N LYS A 35 7.75 7.54 8.72
CA LYS A 35 8.57 7.34 7.51
C LYS A 35 7.87 6.46 6.47
N VAL A 36 7.18 5.40 6.92
CA VAL A 36 6.42 4.52 6.02
C VAL A 36 5.21 5.26 5.46
N ALA A 37 4.48 6.01 6.29
CA ALA A 37 3.36 6.82 5.84
C ALA A 37 3.77 7.85 4.76
N MET A 38 4.93 8.50 4.91
CA MET A 38 5.47 9.38 3.88
C MET A 38 5.80 8.64 2.57
N ALA A 39 6.46 7.49 2.66
CA ALA A 39 6.78 6.67 1.49
C ALA A 39 5.51 6.22 0.75
N GLN A 40 4.47 5.82 1.49
CA GLN A 40 3.16 5.47 0.94
C GLN A 40 2.48 6.67 0.28
N GLY A 41 2.60 7.88 0.85
CA GLY A 41 2.08 9.10 0.23
C GLY A 41 2.72 9.36 -1.14
N THR A 42 4.03 9.19 -1.27
CA THR A 42 4.74 9.29 -2.56
C THR A 42 4.26 8.23 -3.55
N LEU A 43 4.12 6.98 -3.11
CA LEU A 43 3.61 5.89 -3.94
C LEU A 43 2.19 6.18 -4.44
N ALA A 44 1.27 6.54 -3.53
CA ALA A 44 -0.11 6.88 -3.90
C ALA A 44 -0.16 8.03 -4.90
N GLY A 45 0.64 9.08 -4.70
CA GLY A 45 0.74 10.21 -5.63
C GLY A 45 1.22 9.79 -7.03
N LYS A 46 2.27 8.97 -7.11
CA LYS A 46 2.77 8.44 -8.39
C LYS A 46 1.75 7.51 -9.06
N SER A 47 1.07 6.65 -8.30
CA SER A 47 0.02 5.77 -8.81
C SER A 47 -1.17 6.56 -9.36
N ILE A 48 -1.57 7.66 -8.69
CA ILE A 48 -2.57 8.60 -9.22
C ILE A 48 -2.10 9.21 -10.54
N CYS A 49 -0.85 9.71 -10.60
CA CYS A 49 -0.28 10.28 -11.82
C CYS A 49 -0.24 9.27 -12.98
N LYS A 50 0.21 8.04 -12.74
CA LYS A 50 0.17 6.94 -13.72
C LYS A 50 -1.26 6.68 -14.20
N ARG A 51 -2.20 6.54 -13.26
CA ARG A 51 -3.62 6.26 -13.54
C ARG A 51 -4.29 7.35 -14.40
N LEU A 52 -3.92 8.61 -14.18
CA LEU A 52 -4.41 9.78 -14.90
C LEU A 52 -3.53 10.19 -16.10
N LYS A 53 -2.45 9.47 -16.37
CA LYS A 53 -1.47 9.74 -17.44
C LYS A 53 -0.82 11.14 -17.34
N ILE A 54 -0.52 11.58 -16.11
CA ILE A 54 0.14 12.86 -15.81
C ILE A 54 1.64 12.61 -15.56
N GLY A 55 2.49 13.51 -16.05
CA GLY A 55 3.91 13.56 -15.63
C GLY A 55 4.81 12.44 -16.17
N LYS A 56 4.36 11.63 -17.13
CA LYS A 56 5.12 10.52 -17.75
C LYS A 56 5.62 9.45 -16.76
N ILE A 57 4.85 9.19 -15.70
CA ILE A 57 5.13 8.11 -14.75
C ILE A 57 4.95 6.76 -15.46
N ASN A 58 5.98 5.93 -15.44
CA ASN A 58 5.99 4.59 -16.03
C ASN A 58 5.89 3.50 -14.94
N GLU A 59 5.92 2.22 -15.35
CA GLU A 59 5.85 1.09 -14.42
C GLU A 59 7.04 1.04 -13.46
N THR A 60 8.25 1.30 -13.96
CA THR A 60 9.48 1.30 -13.15
C THR A 60 9.41 2.33 -12.02
N ASP A 61 8.85 3.52 -12.28
CA ASP A 61 8.64 4.55 -11.23
C ASP A 61 7.76 4.07 -10.08
N ILE A 62 6.78 3.21 -10.39
CA ILE A 62 5.88 2.60 -9.40
C ILE A 62 6.59 1.48 -8.65
N GLU A 63 7.27 0.59 -9.36
CA GLU A 63 8.04 -0.51 -8.77
C GLU A 63 9.11 -0.01 -7.80
N GLU A 64 9.82 1.07 -8.14
CA GLU A 64 10.77 1.73 -7.25
C GLU A 64 10.10 2.27 -6.00
N SER A 65 8.90 2.85 -6.13
CA SER A 65 8.16 3.45 -5.01
C SER A 65 7.57 2.39 -4.08
N ILE A 66 7.10 1.26 -4.63
CA ILE A 66 6.70 0.08 -3.86
C ILE A 66 7.91 -0.46 -3.09
N SER A 67 9.05 -0.61 -3.77
CA SER A 67 10.31 -1.08 -3.15
C SER A 67 10.76 -0.16 -2.02
N PHE A 68 10.58 1.15 -2.19
CA PHE A 68 10.91 2.13 -1.15
C PHE A 68 9.98 2.05 0.08
N VAL A 69 8.68 1.78 -0.12
CA VAL A 69 7.74 1.51 0.99
C VAL A 69 8.17 0.26 1.77
N GLU A 70 8.48 -0.83 1.07
CA GLU A 70 8.94 -2.08 1.69
C GLU A 70 10.27 -1.90 2.43
N HIS A 71 11.20 -1.16 1.84
CA HIS A 71 12.46 -0.81 2.48
C HIS A 71 12.23 0.02 3.76
N SER A 72 11.36 1.02 3.70
CA SER A 72 10.99 1.86 4.85
C SER A 72 10.37 1.05 5.98
N ARG A 73 9.55 0.03 5.67
CA ARG A 73 8.97 -0.90 6.64
C ARG A 73 10.04 -1.77 7.32
N LYS A 74 11.04 -2.23 6.56
CA LYS A 74 12.15 -3.04 7.08
C LYS A 74 13.06 -2.25 8.02
N LEU A 75 13.36 -1.00 7.66
CA LEU A 75 14.19 -0.09 8.45
C LEU A 75 13.47 0.56 9.64
N SER A 76 12.18 0.30 9.81
CA SER A 76 11.45 0.83 10.97
C SER A 76 11.94 0.13 12.24
N ASP A 77 12.53 0.91 13.15
CA ASP A 77 12.99 0.46 14.47
C ASP A 77 11.82 -0.01 15.36
N ILE A 78 10.58 0.39 15.04
CA ILE A 78 9.38 0.07 15.82
C ILE A 78 8.61 -1.05 15.12
N LYS A 79 8.54 -2.21 15.78
CA LYS A 79 7.59 -3.27 15.43
C LYS A 79 6.32 -3.08 16.26
N PHE A 80 5.31 -2.48 15.65
CA PHE A 80 4.05 -2.18 16.33
C PHE A 80 3.25 -3.43 16.73
N HIS A 81 3.39 -4.53 15.99
CA HIS A 81 2.74 -5.81 16.28
C HIS A 81 3.56 -6.97 15.70
N PRO A 82 3.70 -8.11 16.39
CA PRO A 82 4.48 -9.27 15.90
C PRO A 82 3.97 -9.78 14.54
N ASN A 83 2.66 -9.79 14.35
CA ASN A 83 2.01 -10.34 13.15
C ASN A 83 1.82 -9.33 12.00
N VAL A 84 2.35 -8.10 12.09
CA VAL A 84 2.09 -7.05 11.09
C VAL A 84 2.51 -7.45 9.67
N SER A 85 3.63 -8.16 9.54
CA SER A 85 4.12 -8.62 8.24
C SER A 85 3.19 -9.68 7.63
N GLU A 86 2.67 -10.59 8.44
CA GLU A 86 1.76 -11.63 7.97
C GLU A 86 0.40 -11.05 7.59
N ALA A 87 -0.13 -10.13 8.41
CA ALA A 87 -1.38 -9.45 8.13
C ALA A 87 -1.36 -8.65 6.81
N ARG A 88 -0.20 -8.09 6.43
CA ARG A 88 -0.01 -7.44 5.12
C ARG A 88 -0.05 -8.44 3.97
N LYS A 89 0.57 -9.63 4.11
CA LYS A 89 0.49 -10.69 3.10
C LYS A 89 -0.94 -11.20 2.93
N ASP A 90 -1.66 -11.35 4.03
CA ASP A 90 -3.07 -11.74 3.99
C ASP A 90 -3.90 -10.70 3.22
N LEU A 91 -3.57 -9.41 3.33
CA LEU A 91 -4.26 -8.33 2.62
C LEU A 91 -3.98 -8.41 1.11
N GLU A 92 -2.73 -8.69 0.72
CA GLU A 92 -2.37 -8.96 -0.68
C GLU A 92 -3.09 -10.19 -1.23
N GLY A 93 -3.23 -11.24 -0.42
CA GLY A 93 -3.98 -12.45 -0.76
C GLY A 93 -5.47 -12.16 -0.95
N LEU A 94 -6.06 -11.36 -0.06
CA LEU A 94 -7.45 -10.88 -0.20
C LEU A 94 -7.63 -10.06 -1.47
N TRP A 95 -6.69 -9.16 -1.78
CA TRP A 95 -6.73 -8.37 -3.01
C TRP A 95 -6.73 -9.27 -4.25
N SER A 96 -5.84 -10.26 -4.27
CA SER A 96 -5.72 -11.20 -5.39
C SER A 96 -7.01 -11.97 -5.65
N ARG A 97 -7.68 -12.44 -4.58
CA ARG A 97 -8.99 -13.09 -4.69
C ARG A 97 -10.08 -12.13 -5.17
N TRP A 98 -10.11 -10.91 -4.62
CA TRP A 98 -11.09 -9.90 -5.02
C TRP A 98 -10.95 -9.54 -6.51
N ALA A 99 -9.71 -9.31 -6.97
CA ALA A 99 -9.41 -9.01 -8.36
C ALA A 99 -9.89 -10.13 -9.29
N GLN A 100 -9.58 -11.40 -8.97
CA GLN A 100 -10.02 -12.54 -9.78
C GLN A 100 -11.55 -12.66 -9.90
N ALA A 101 -12.30 -12.29 -8.87
CA ALA A 101 -13.76 -12.34 -8.88
C ALA A 101 -14.44 -11.15 -9.60
N HIS A 102 -13.67 -10.08 -9.89
CA HIS A 102 -14.17 -8.83 -10.47
C HIS A 102 -13.38 -8.40 -11.72
N THR A 103 -12.69 -9.35 -12.36
CA THR A 103 -12.06 -9.20 -13.69
C THR A 103 -12.96 -9.85 -14.73
#